data_AF-A0A6D2G8N6-F1
#
_entry.id   AF-A0A6D2G8N6-F1
#
_cell.length_a   1.000
_cell.length_b   1.000
_cell.length_c   1.000
_cell.angle_alpha   90.00
_cell.angle_beta   90.00
_cell.angle_gamma   90.00
#
_symmetry.space_group_name_H-M   'P 1'
#
loop_
_entity.id
_entity.type
_entity.pdbx_description
1 polymer ?
#
loop_
_entity_poly.entity_id
_entity_poly.type
_entity_poly.pdbx_seq_one_letter_code
_entity_poly.pdbx_strand_id
1 'polypeptide(L)'
;MENKLRPSHIATCISLILGSGLALYAPLTFSACGEYNQAGTCGLAEFTMTSPKMPLPTAWYFVQPTQEAAINTLAKAQNIYFGGGSAIRKPDDSQSLLVDGANLSGYYINASKEGSATIALVNHATVDWLEAGGSKTNIHVLVDNSTLNGANAETDYDRTEKKTKLQ
;
A
#
# COMPACT_ATOMS: atom_id res chain seq x y z
N MET A 1 -29.56 -24.70 -27.27
CA MET A 1 -29.93 -23.61 -26.34
C MET A 1 -28.62 -23.00 -25.87
N GLU A 2 -28.20 -21.89 -26.48
CA GLU A 2 -26.89 -21.29 -26.22
C GLU A 2 -27.00 -20.25 -25.10
N ASN A 3 -26.32 -20.50 -23.98
CA ASN A 3 -26.19 -19.53 -22.90
C ASN A 3 -25.20 -18.44 -23.30
N LYS A 4 -25.72 -17.35 -23.86
CA LYS A 4 -24.95 -16.12 -24.07
C LYS A 4 -24.72 -15.45 -22.72
N LEU A 5 -23.54 -15.64 -22.14
CA LEU A 5 -23.03 -14.81 -21.06
C LEU A 5 -23.06 -13.35 -21.53
N ARG A 6 -23.89 -12.52 -20.89
CA ARG A 6 -23.96 -11.08 -21.12
C ARG A 6 -22.87 -10.40 -20.28
N PRO A 7 -21.86 -9.75 -20.86
CA PRO A 7 -20.90 -8.97 -20.10
C PRO A 7 -21.59 -7.72 -19.56
N SER A 8 -21.70 -7.60 -18.23
CA SER A 8 -22.09 -6.35 -17.59
C SER A 8 -20.94 -5.34 -17.70
N HIS A 9 -21.22 -4.18 -18.28
CA HIS A 9 -20.31 -3.06 -18.41
C HIS A 9 -19.84 -2.55 -17.04
N ILE A 10 -18.65 -2.96 -16.60
CA ILE A 10 -17.74 -2.12 -15.80
C ILE A 10 -16.30 -2.49 -16.21
N ALA A 11 -15.81 -1.85 -17.25
CA ALA A 11 -14.38 -1.69 -17.49
C ALA A 11 -14.15 -0.19 -17.64
N THR A 12 -14.08 0.51 -16.52
CA THR A 12 -13.67 1.91 -16.49
C THR A 12 -12.18 1.94 -16.80
N CYS A 13 -11.87 2.02 -18.10
CA CYS A 13 -10.58 2.28 -18.73
C CYS A 13 -9.34 1.83 -17.92
N ILE A 14 -8.92 0.56 -18.06
CA ILE A 14 -7.53 0.20 -17.73
C ILE A 14 -6.66 0.68 -18.89
N SER A 15 -6.04 1.85 -18.73
CA SER A 15 -5.00 2.33 -19.65
C SER A 15 -3.68 1.66 -19.27
N LEU A 16 -3.34 0.57 -19.96
CA LEU A 16 -2.02 -0.05 -19.87
C LEU A 16 -1.15 0.55 -20.98
N ILE A 17 -0.30 1.52 -20.65
CA ILE A 17 0.64 2.10 -21.61
C ILE A 17 1.90 1.24 -21.62
N LEU A 18 2.06 0.38 -22.63
CA LEU A 18 3.35 -0.25 -22.95
C LEU A 18 4.08 0.63 -23.98
N GLY A 19 4.89 1.56 -23.48
CA GLY A 19 5.80 2.35 -24.31
C GLY A 19 7.18 1.71 -24.36
N SER A 20 7.63 1.28 -25.54
CA SER A 20 9.05 1.02 -25.81
C SER A 20 9.73 2.34 -26.16
N GLY A 21 10.08 3.12 -25.14
CA GLY A 21 10.87 4.33 -25.28
C GLY A 21 11.92 4.37 -24.18
N LEU A 22 13.09 4.93 -24.46
CA LEU A 22 14.04 5.39 -23.43
C LEU A 22 13.37 6.52 -22.65
N ALA A 23 12.46 6.16 -21.75
CA ALA A 23 12.02 7.02 -20.70
C ALA A 23 13.25 7.22 -19.80
N LEU A 24 13.84 8.42 -19.84
CA LEU A 24 14.60 8.91 -18.71
C LEU A 24 13.59 9.00 -17.57
N TYR A 25 13.39 7.88 -16.88
CA TYR A 25 12.71 7.83 -15.60
C TYR A 25 13.60 8.64 -14.67
N ALA A 26 13.30 9.93 -14.55
CA ALA A 26 13.71 10.65 -13.37
C ALA A 26 13.12 9.84 -12.21
N PRO A 27 13.96 9.28 -11.31
CA PRO A 27 13.42 8.64 -10.12
C PRO A 27 12.51 9.66 -9.46
N LEU A 28 11.31 9.24 -9.07
CA LEU A 28 10.50 10.07 -8.19
C LEU A 28 11.39 10.41 -7.00
N THR A 29 11.85 11.66 -6.91
CA THR A 29 12.54 12.14 -5.72
C THR A 29 11.45 12.32 -4.69
N PHE A 30 11.12 11.23 -4.00
CA PHE A 30 10.34 11.34 -2.78
C PHE A 30 11.20 12.15 -1.81
N SER A 31 10.76 13.38 -1.53
CA SER A 31 11.29 14.23 -0.47
C SER A 31 10.85 13.68 0.89
N ALA A 32 10.97 12.35 1.06
CA ALA A 32 10.08 11.55 1.89
C ALA A 32 10.14 12.03 3.35
N CYS A 33 9.23 12.94 3.69
CA CYS A 33 8.96 13.53 5.01
C CYS A 33 10.14 13.96 5.92
N GLY A 34 11.40 13.92 5.46
CA GLY A 34 12.60 14.22 6.24
C GLY A 34 13.46 12.99 6.57
N GLU A 35 13.99 12.93 7.79
CA GLU A 35 14.83 11.82 8.26
C GLU A 35 13.98 10.69 8.89
N TYR A 36 14.42 9.44 8.71
CA TYR A 36 13.84 8.29 9.41
C TYR A 36 14.06 8.40 10.92
N ASN A 37 13.04 8.07 11.71
CA ASN A 37 13.18 7.87 13.16
C ASN A 37 13.92 6.55 13.47
N GLN A 38 14.15 6.30 14.76
CA GLN A 38 14.82 5.06 15.22
C GLN A 38 14.06 3.78 14.88
N ALA A 39 12.75 3.88 14.61
CA ALA A 39 11.91 2.77 14.17
C ALA A 39 11.89 2.60 12.64
N GLY A 40 12.77 3.28 11.89
CA GLY A 40 12.87 3.15 10.44
C GLY A 40 11.68 3.74 9.67
N THR A 41 10.90 4.62 10.29
CA THR A 41 9.75 5.27 9.65
C THR A 41 9.89 6.77 9.63
N CYS A 42 9.20 7.41 8.70
CA CYS A 42 9.05 8.84 8.61
C CYS A 42 7.61 9.13 8.20
N GLY A 43 6.98 10.14 8.81
CA GLY A 43 5.59 10.53 8.50
C GLY A 43 4.52 9.51 8.91
N LEU A 44 4.87 8.40 9.56
CA LEU A 44 3.92 7.38 10.02
C LEU A 44 3.87 7.32 11.54
N ALA A 45 2.70 6.93 12.06
CA ALA A 45 2.53 6.58 13.46
C ALA A 45 1.99 5.15 13.60
N GLU A 46 2.42 4.44 14.63
CA GLU A 46 1.91 3.12 14.96
C GLU A 46 0.62 3.27 15.78
N PHE A 47 -0.47 2.65 15.33
CA PHE A 47 -1.72 2.56 16.11
C PHE A 47 -2.24 1.13 16.15
N THR A 48 -3.02 0.83 17.18
CA THR A 48 -3.75 -0.43 17.31
C THR A 48 -4.84 -0.50 16.24
N MET A 49 -4.88 -1.62 15.51
CA MET A 49 -5.89 -1.89 14.51
C MET A 49 -7.24 -2.19 15.16
N THR A 50 -8.33 -1.86 14.47
CA THR A 50 -9.64 -2.42 14.81
C THR A 50 -9.70 -3.84 14.26
N SER A 51 -9.56 -4.84 15.13
CA SER A 51 -9.54 -6.26 14.77
C SER A 51 -10.36 -7.08 15.77
N PRO A 52 -11.05 -8.14 15.34
CA PRO A 52 -11.72 -9.07 16.26
C PRO A 52 -10.74 -9.98 17.03
N LYS A 53 -9.42 -9.76 16.93
CA LYS A 53 -8.37 -10.64 17.50
C LYS A 53 -7.62 -10.00 18.66
N MET A 54 -7.24 -10.83 19.63
CA MET A 54 -6.52 -10.45 20.84
C MET A 54 -5.20 -11.22 20.97
N PRO A 55 -4.07 -10.57 21.33
CA PRO A 55 -3.92 -9.12 21.48
C PRO A 55 -4.13 -8.41 20.14
N LEU A 56 -4.62 -7.16 20.19
CA LEU A 56 -4.91 -6.41 18.97
C LEU A 56 -3.60 -6.13 18.20
N PRO A 57 -3.56 -6.43 16.88
CA PRO A 57 -2.40 -6.09 16.08
C PRO A 57 -2.25 -4.57 15.94
N THR A 58 -1.04 -4.13 15.63
CA THR A 58 -0.72 -2.74 15.33
C THR A 58 -0.32 -2.57 13.88
N ALA A 59 -0.54 -1.38 13.33
CA ALA A 59 -0.22 -1.02 11.97
C ALA A 59 0.31 0.42 11.88
N TRP A 60 0.95 0.72 10.74
CA TRP A 60 1.40 2.07 10.42
C TRP A 60 0.28 2.87 9.77
N TYR A 61 0.11 4.11 10.21
CA TYR A 61 -0.90 5.03 9.71
C TYR A 61 -0.29 6.35 9.32
N PHE A 62 -0.81 6.92 8.24
CA PHE A 62 -0.70 8.35 7.98
C PHE A 62 -1.44 9.13 9.08
N VAL A 63 -0.96 10.32 9.42
CA VAL A 63 -1.48 11.17 10.50
C VAL A 63 -2.07 12.49 10.00
N GLN A 64 -1.84 12.84 8.74
CA GLN A 64 -2.40 14.03 8.09
C GLN A 64 -3.06 13.66 6.75
N PRO A 65 -4.17 14.35 6.35
CA PRO A 65 -4.86 14.06 5.09
C PRO A 65 -3.97 14.18 3.86
N THR A 66 -3.10 15.21 3.83
CA THR A 66 -2.05 15.36 2.82
C THR A 66 -0.68 15.18 3.48
N GLN A 67 0.08 14.19 3.04
CA GLN A 67 1.31 13.79 3.73
C GLN A 67 2.21 12.89 2.88
N GLU A 68 3.52 13.10 3.00
CA GLU A 68 4.51 12.12 2.57
C GLU A 68 4.94 11.24 3.75
N ALA A 69 5.28 9.99 3.46
CA ALA A 69 5.72 9.00 4.42
C ALA A 69 6.80 8.11 3.80
N ALA A 70 7.65 7.56 4.65
CA ALA A 70 8.63 6.55 4.26
C ALA A 70 8.78 5.46 5.30
N ILE A 71 9.16 4.27 4.83
CA ILE A 71 9.53 3.13 5.66
C ILE A 71 10.77 2.45 5.07
N ASN A 72 11.75 2.11 5.91
CA ASN A 72 12.98 1.44 5.49
C ASN A 72 13.18 0.07 6.15
N THR A 73 14.33 -0.55 5.88
CA THR A 73 14.73 -1.87 6.39
C THR A 73 14.75 -2.03 7.91
N LEU A 74 14.80 -0.94 8.68
CA LEU A 74 14.79 -0.98 10.15
C LEU A 74 13.37 -1.10 10.72
N ALA A 75 12.36 -0.78 9.93
CA ALA A 75 10.99 -0.76 10.43
C ALA A 75 10.41 -2.15 10.63
N LYS A 76 9.60 -2.27 11.68
CA LYS A 76 8.79 -3.45 11.93
C LYS A 76 7.81 -3.66 10.78
N ALA A 77 7.80 -4.87 10.22
CA ALA A 77 6.85 -5.27 9.18
C ALA A 77 5.42 -5.29 9.74
N GLN A 78 4.54 -4.49 9.13
CA GLN A 78 3.14 -4.32 9.50
C GLN A 78 2.33 -3.87 8.29
N ASN A 79 1.00 -3.93 8.41
CA ASN A 79 0.11 -3.28 7.45
C ASN A 79 0.29 -1.77 7.49
N ILE A 80 0.04 -1.11 6.36
CA ILE A 80 0.10 0.34 6.25
C ILE A 80 -1.24 0.86 5.74
N TYR A 81 -1.84 1.81 6.44
CA TYR A 81 -3.15 2.36 6.08
C TYR A 81 -3.06 3.84 5.72
N PHE A 82 -3.50 4.14 4.50
CA PHE A 82 -3.79 5.48 4.05
C PHE A 82 -5.14 5.92 4.63
N GLY A 83 -5.21 7.19 5.01
CA GLY A 83 -6.42 7.82 5.55
C GLY A 83 -7.10 7.09 6.72
N GLY A 84 -6.33 6.45 7.60
CA GLY A 84 -6.83 5.89 8.86
C GLY A 84 -6.68 6.87 10.04
N GLY A 85 -7.43 6.63 11.13
CA GLY A 85 -7.37 7.47 12.33
C GLY A 85 -7.80 8.92 12.07
N SER A 86 -6.93 9.88 12.44
CA SER A 86 -7.15 11.32 12.25
C SER A 86 -6.93 11.83 10.83
N ALA A 87 -6.37 11.01 9.94
CA ALA A 87 -5.92 11.42 8.61
C ALA A 87 -6.98 11.24 7.52
N ILE A 88 -8.27 11.45 7.82
CA ILE A 88 -9.36 11.23 6.86
C ILE A 88 -9.11 12.06 5.59
N ARG A 89 -8.96 11.38 4.45
CA ARG A 89 -8.73 11.99 3.14
C ARG A 89 -10.03 12.42 2.46
N LYS A 90 -9.94 13.51 1.70
CA LYS A 90 -10.94 14.08 0.78
C LYS A 90 -10.43 14.02 -0.67
N PRO A 91 -11.25 14.38 -1.68
CA PRO A 91 -10.87 14.27 -3.09
C PRO A 91 -9.63 15.07 -3.51
N ASP A 92 -9.30 16.15 -2.80
CA ASP A 92 -8.16 17.03 -3.03
C ASP A 92 -6.92 16.68 -2.19
N ASP A 93 -7.04 15.71 -1.28
CA ASP A 93 -5.93 15.26 -0.45
C ASP A 93 -5.01 14.28 -1.19
N SER A 94 -3.73 14.27 -0.82
CA SER A 94 -2.73 13.36 -1.39
C SER A 94 -1.80 12.75 -0.34
N GLN A 95 -1.67 11.43 -0.36
CA GLN A 95 -0.73 10.71 0.48
C GLN A 95 0.27 9.96 -0.40
N SER A 96 1.53 9.99 0.00
CA SER A 96 2.64 9.41 -0.75
C SER A 96 3.51 8.55 0.17
N LEU A 97 3.75 7.30 -0.19
CA LEU A 97 4.54 6.34 0.57
C LEU A 97 5.76 5.87 -0.24
N LEU A 98 6.94 6.02 0.35
CA LEU A 98 8.17 5.35 -0.09
C LEU A 98 8.40 4.11 0.79
N VAL A 99 8.56 2.94 0.16
CA VAL A 99 8.99 1.70 0.81
C VAL A 99 10.40 1.39 0.30
N ASP A 100 11.39 1.66 1.15
CA ASP A 100 12.81 1.64 0.83
C ASP A 100 13.49 0.39 1.43
N GLY A 101 13.49 -0.70 0.67
CA GLY A 101 14.06 -1.99 1.08
C GLY A 101 13.33 -2.71 2.22
N ALA A 102 12.24 -2.15 2.77
CA ALA A 102 11.48 -2.79 3.83
C ALA A 102 10.85 -4.12 3.34
N ASN A 103 10.97 -5.16 4.16
CA ASN A 103 10.33 -6.46 3.90
C ASN A 103 8.97 -6.53 4.57
N LEU A 104 7.91 -6.22 3.82
CA LEU A 104 6.50 -6.33 4.21
C LEU A 104 5.84 -7.59 3.66
N SER A 105 6.59 -8.67 3.43
CA SER A 105 6.00 -9.96 3.03
C SER A 105 5.04 -10.48 4.10
N GLY A 106 3.84 -10.90 3.69
CA GLY A 106 2.75 -11.27 4.61
C GLY A 106 1.90 -10.09 5.09
N TYR A 107 2.18 -8.86 4.64
CA TYR A 107 1.43 -7.65 4.99
C TYR A 107 0.92 -6.93 3.74
N TYR A 108 -0.03 -6.01 3.93
CA TYR A 108 -0.61 -5.24 2.84
C TYR A 108 -0.60 -3.73 3.09
N ILE A 109 -0.70 -2.97 2.01
CA ILE A 109 -0.86 -1.51 2.04
C ILE A 109 -2.27 -1.19 1.55
N ASN A 110 -3.07 -0.59 2.42
CA ASN A 110 -4.41 -0.15 2.13
C ASN A 110 -4.41 1.34 1.74
N ALA A 111 -4.68 1.61 0.47
CA ALA A 111 -4.85 2.93 -0.12
C ALA A 111 -6.31 3.26 -0.43
N SER A 112 -7.30 2.47 0.02
CA SER A 112 -8.70 2.53 -0.42
C SER A 112 -9.56 3.66 0.19
N LYS A 113 -9.04 4.89 0.23
CA LYS A 113 -9.78 6.11 0.65
C LYS A 113 -9.74 7.15 -0.46
N GLU A 114 -10.62 8.15 -0.40
CA GLU A 114 -10.70 9.25 -1.38
C GLU A 114 -9.35 9.99 -1.59
N GLY A 115 -9.27 10.73 -2.69
CA GLY A 115 -8.10 11.54 -3.03
C GLY A 115 -7.08 10.78 -3.85
N SER A 116 -5.80 11.14 -3.67
CA SER A 116 -4.69 10.54 -4.41
C SER A 116 -3.75 9.74 -3.49
N ALA A 117 -3.27 8.60 -3.97
CA ALA A 117 -2.29 7.75 -3.31
C ALA A 117 -1.11 7.47 -4.26
N THR A 118 0.11 7.76 -3.80
CA THR A 118 1.32 7.35 -4.50
C THR A 118 2.07 6.34 -3.65
N ILE A 119 2.48 5.21 -4.23
CA ILE A 119 3.28 4.19 -3.54
C ILE A 119 4.50 3.89 -4.41
N ALA A 120 5.70 3.97 -3.84
CA ALA A 120 6.93 3.54 -4.48
C ALA A 120 7.58 2.42 -3.67
N LEU A 121 7.82 1.28 -4.32
CA LEU A 121 8.59 0.17 -3.78
C LEU A 121 9.96 0.21 -4.46
N VAL A 122 11.03 0.41 -3.67
CA VAL A 122 12.40 0.53 -4.17
C VAL A 122 13.38 -0.30 -3.33
N ASN A 123 14.60 -0.46 -3.82
CA ASN A 123 15.73 -1.05 -3.08
C ASN A 123 15.43 -2.44 -2.50
N HIS A 124 14.80 -3.32 -3.28
CA HIS A 124 14.41 -4.68 -2.88
C HIS A 124 13.30 -4.73 -1.83
N ALA A 125 12.46 -3.71 -1.75
CA ALA A 125 11.25 -3.75 -0.95
C ALA A 125 10.34 -4.91 -1.37
N THR A 126 9.59 -5.46 -0.41
CA THR A 126 8.59 -6.50 -0.69
C THR A 126 7.28 -6.19 0.00
N VAL A 127 6.15 -6.45 -0.64
CA VAL A 127 4.82 -6.40 -0.03
C VAL A 127 3.93 -7.43 -0.70
N ASP A 128 2.96 -8.00 0.02
CA ASP A 128 2.06 -8.97 -0.60
C ASP A 128 0.98 -8.29 -1.42
N TRP A 129 0.30 -7.30 -0.86
CA TRP A 129 -0.91 -6.78 -1.46
C TRP A 129 -1.01 -5.26 -1.33
N LEU A 130 -1.50 -4.63 -2.41
CA LEU A 130 -1.91 -3.23 -2.45
C LEU A 130 -3.42 -3.20 -2.70
N GLU A 131 -4.17 -2.58 -1.80
CA GLU A 131 -5.62 -2.40 -1.94
C GLU A 131 -5.94 -0.94 -2.22
N ALA A 132 -6.63 -0.63 -3.32
CA ALA A 132 -6.93 0.75 -3.70
C ALA A 132 -8.37 0.94 -4.23
N GLY A 133 -9.33 0.20 -3.66
CA GLY A 133 -10.74 0.25 -4.08
C GLY A 133 -11.71 0.47 -2.92
N GLY A 134 -12.75 1.27 -3.12
CA GLY A 134 -13.78 1.55 -2.12
C GLY A 134 -14.43 2.92 -2.36
N SER A 135 -13.60 3.97 -2.31
CA SER A 135 -13.95 5.33 -2.75
C SER A 135 -13.19 5.68 -4.04
N LYS A 136 -13.57 6.78 -4.74
CA LYS A 136 -12.82 7.26 -5.91
C LYS A 136 -11.40 7.67 -5.48
N THR A 137 -10.45 6.77 -5.70
CA THR A 137 -9.03 6.94 -5.37
C THR A 137 -8.23 6.99 -6.66
N ASN A 138 -7.41 8.03 -6.85
CA ASN A 138 -6.40 8.03 -7.90
C ASN A 138 -5.14 7.39 -7.34
N ILE A 139 -4.74 6.24 -7.86
CA ILE A 139 -3.54 5.53 -7.39
C ILE A 139 -2.44 5.52 -8.45
N HIS A 140 -1.21 5.81 -8.00
CA HIS A 140 0.01 5.60 -8.77
C HIS A 140 0.94 4.67 -7.99
N VAL A 141 1.39 3.59 -8.63
CA VAL A 141 2.30 2.61 -8.02
C VAL A 141 3.55 2.50 -8.88
N LEU A 142 4.71 2.70 -8.26
CA LEU A 142 6.02 2.39 -8.82
C LEU A 142 6.58 1.15 -8.11
N VAL A 143 7.02 0.16 -8.89
CA VAL A 143 7.75 -1.00 -8.37
C VAL A 143 9.07 -1.06 -9.12
N ASP A 144 10.16 -0.70 -8.44
CA ASP A 144 11.51 -0.67 -9.01
C ASP A 144 12.43 -1.59 -8.20
N ASN A 145 13.03 -2.56 -8.88
CA ASN A 145 13.91 -3.57 -8.28
C ASN A 145 13.34 -4.16 -6.96
N SER A 146 12.03 -4.38 -6.92
CA SER A 146 11.24 -4.71 -5.73
C SER A 146 10.16 -5.72 -6.08
N THR A 147 9.51 -6.32 -5.08
CA THR A 147 8.54 -7.40 -5.29
C THR A 147 7.16 -7.06 -4.73
N LEU A 148 6.14 -7.13 -5.60
CA LEU A 148 4.74 -7.20 -5.20
C LEU A 148 4.28 -8.66 -5.35
N ASN A 149 4.14 -9.40 -4.24
CA ASN A 149 3.91 -10.86 -4.29
C ASN A 149 2.51 -11.24 -4.82
N GLY A 150 1.54 -10.32 -4.71
CA GLY A 150 0.13 -10.57 -4.97
C GLY A 150 -0.60 -11.09 -3.73
N ALA A 151 -1.90 -10.84 -3.68
CA ALA A 151 -2.75 -11.29 -2.58
C ALA A 151 -2.88 -12.82 -2.57
N ASN A 152 -2.67 -13.43 -1.41
CA ASN A 152 -2.99 -14.84 -1.19
C ASN A 152 -4.41 -14.97 -0.62
N ALA A 153 -5.28 -15.71 -1.31
CA ALA A 153 -6.68 -15.90 -0.91
C ALA A 153 -6.86 -16.64 0.44
N GLU A 154 -5.86 -17.39 0.88
CA GLU A 154 -5.86 -18.09 2.18
C GLU A 154 -5.37 -17.20 3.34
N THR A 155 -4.80 -16.04 3.03
CA THR A 155 -4.25 -15.10 4.00
C THR A 155 -5.28 -14.04 4.35
N ASP A 156 -5.54 -13.92 5.65
CA ASP A 156 -6.25 -12.77 6.20
C ASP A 156 -5.19 -11.78 6.68
N TYR A 157 -4.97 -10.72 5.89
CA TYR A 157 -3.89 -9.76 6.15
C TYR A 157 -4.13 -8.91 7.40
N ASP A 158 -5.37 -8.83 7.90
CA ASP A 158 -5.67 -8.21 9.19
C ASP A 158 -5.40 -9.15 10.37
N ARG A 159 -5.05 -10.41 10.09
CA ARG A 159 -4.68 -11.43 11.08
C ARG A 159 -3.20 -11.76 10.92
N THR A 160 -2.39 -11.20 11.81
CA THR A 160 -0.92 -11.38 11.85
C THR A 160 -0.44 -12.82 12.14
N GLU A 161 -1.35 -13.78 12.31
CA GLU A 161 -1.00 -15.20 12.46
C GLU A 161 -0.96 -15.88 11.09
N LYS A 162 0.25 -16.21 10.61
CA LYS A 162 0.40 -17.23 9.57
C LYS A 162 -0.28 -18.50 10.08
N LYS A 163 -1.32 -18.98 9.40
CA LYS A 163 -1.80 -20.35 9.63
C LYS A 163 -0.63 -21.28 9.33
N THR A 164 0.01 -21.82 10.38
CA THR A 164 0.94 -22.92 10.23
C THR A 164 0.17 -24.05 9.57
N LYS A 165 0.48 -24.40 8.33
CA LYS A 165 -0.04 -25.62 7.71
C LYS A 165 0.44 -26.78 8.58
N LEU A 166 -0.48 -27.43 9.29
CA LEU A 166 -0.24 -28.76 9.83
C LEU A 166 0.12 -29.65 8.64
N GLN A 167 1.34 -30.19 8.66
CA GLN A 167 1.81 -31.21 7.72
C GLN A 167 1.00 -32.49 7.90
#